data_AF-A0A9P4N9T6-F1
#
_entry.id   AF-A0A9P4N9T6-F1
#
_cell.length_a   1.000
_cell.length_b   1.000
_cell.length_c   1.000
_cell.angle_alpha   90.00
_cell.angle_beta   90.00
_cell.angle_gamma   90.00
#
_symmetry.space_group_name_H-M   'P 1'
#
loop_
_entity.id
_entity.type
_entity.pdbx_description
1 polymer ?
#
loop_
_entity_poly.entity_id
_entity_poly.type
_entity_poly.pdbx_seq_one_letter_code
_entity_poly.pdbx_strand_id
1 'polypeptide(L)'
;MASRPSNQYLIDVRTAAEFSTGSLPNAINLEYQLIDQLPSVLAELGFEVRKSDAITLYCRSGWRSAVALQGLKNLGYENARDIGGLEEARAVLKREEAMRGLPVRKEQKVEMEVIENDGKKYLREKSLKKLLDSLKELE
;
A
#
# COMPACT_ATOMS: atom_id res chain seq x y z
N MET A 1 2.41 18.68 6.74
CA MET A 1 1.33 17.66 6.78
C MET A 1 1.22 17.09 5.38
N ALA A 2 1.67 15.85 5.14
CA ALA A 2 1.46 15.21 3.85
C ALA A 2 -0.02 14.82 3.75
N SER A 3 -0.75 15.48 2.85
CA SER A 3 -2.13 15.09 2.50
C SER A 3 -2.12 13.63 2.09
N ARG A 4 -3.03 12.82 2.65
CA ARG A 4 -3.24 11.45 2.15
C ARG A 4 -3.62 11.53 0.66
N PRO A 5 -3.08 10.65 -0.20
CA PRO A 5 -3.48 10.62 -1.60
C PRO A 5 -4.97 10.29 -1.67
N SER A 6 -5.67 11.05 -2.50
CA SER A 6 -7.12 11.00 -2.64
C SER A 6 -7.59 9.78 -3.42
N ASN A 7 -6.92 9.48 -4.54
CA ASN A 7 -7.20 8.32 -5.38
C ASN A 7 -5.94 7.45 -5.52
N GLN A 8 -6.13 6.18 -5.85
CA GLN A 8 -5.04 5.22 -6.08
C GLN A 8 -5.26 4.52 -7.42
N TYR A 9 -4.25 4.54 -8.28
CA TYR A 9 -4.26 3.90 -9.59
C TYR A 9 -3.16 2.85 -9.69
N LEU A 10 -3.51 1.67 -10.18
CA LEU A 10 -2.55 0.61 -10.51
C LEU A 10 -2.43 0.53 -12.03
N ILE A 11 -1.23 0.79 -12.57
CA ILE A 11 -1.00 0.83 -14.01
C ILE A 11 -0.06 -0.29 -14.41
N ASP A 12 -0.52 -1.14 -15.32
CA ASP A 12 0.30 -2.13 -16.00
C ASP A 12 0.88 -1.51 -17.27
N VAL A 13 2.20 -1.31 -17.29
CA VAL A 13 2.88 -0.65 -18.42
C VAL A 13 3.40 -1.62 -19.49
N ARG A 14 2.90 -2.86 -19.48
CA ARG A 14 3.13 -3.85 -20.54
C ARG A 14 2.28 -3.59 -21.77
N THR A 15 2.53 -4.35 -22.83
CA THR A 15 1.70 -4.28 -24.05
C THR A 15 0.29 -4.80 -23.79
N ALA A 16 -0.67 -4.37 -24.60
CA ALA A 16 -2.05 -4.87 -24.52
C ALA A 16 -2.12 -6.40 -24.66
N ALA A 17 -1.26 -7.00 -25.50
CA ALA A 17 -1.16 -8.44 -25.65
C ALA A 17 -0.71 -9.12 -24.34
N GLU A 18 0.34 -8.62 -23.68
CA GLU A 18 0.79 -9.13 -22.39
C GLU A 18 -0.24 -8.92 -21.26
N PHE A 19 -1.00 -7.83 -21.32
CA PHE A 19 -2.08 -7.57 -20.36
C PHE A 19 -3.23 -8.57 -20.53
N SER A 20 -3.60 -8.88 -21.77
CA SER A 20 -4.72 -9.78 -22.09
C SER A 20 -4.48 -11.24 -21.68
N THR A 21 -3.22 -11.68 -21.56
CA THR A 21 -2.87 -13.03 -21.10
C THR A 21 -2.93 -13.18 -19.58
N GLY A 22 -3.10 -12.08 -18.86
CA GLY A 22 -3.23 -12.06 -17.40
C GLY A 22 -2.58 -10.83 -16.79
N SER A 23 -3.31 -10.15 -15.91
CA SER A 23 -2.89 -8.93 -15.23
C SER A 23 -3.30 -8.96 -13.76
N LEU A 24 -2.81 -7.99 -12.99
CA LEU A 24 -3.23 -7.81 -11.60
C LEU A 24 -4.65 -7.23 -11.54
N PRO A 25 -5.47 -7.62 -10.56
CA PRO A 25 -6.83 -7.09 -10.42
C PRO A 25 -6.86 -5.57 -10.33
N ASN A 26 -7.85 -4.94 -10.99
CA ASN A 26 -8.04 -3.49 -11.04
C ASN A 26 -6.90 -2.70 -11.69
N ALA A 27 -5.96 -3.37 -12.36
CA ALA A 27 -4.92 -2.69 -13.13
C ALA A 27 -5.49 -2.10 -14.42
N ILE A 28 -5.04 -0.89 -14.77
CA ILE A 28 -5.31 -0.24 -16.05
C ILE A 28 -4.08 -0.42 -16.94
N ASN A 29 -4.27 -0.84 -18.19
CA ASN A 29 -3.15 -1.01 -19.11
C ASN A 29 -2.81 0.31 -19.82
N LEU A 30 -1.53 0.69 -19.77
CA LEU A 30 -0.99 1.81 -20.54
C LEU A 30 0.49 1.57 -20.80
N GLU A 31 0.86 1.26 -22.04
CA GLU A 31 2.25 1.01 -22.41
C GLU A 31 3.19 2.15 -21.97
N TYR A 32 4.38 1.80 -21.48
CA TYR A 32 5.29 2.78 -20.86
C TYR A 32 5.68 3.93 -21.80
N GLN A 33 5.68 3.69 -23.13
CA GLN A 33 5.95 4.71 -24.14
C GLN A 33 4.87 5.80 -24.22
N LEU A 34 3.68 5.53 -23.70
CA LEU A 34 2.50 6.40 -23.73
C LEU A 34 2.15 6.95 -22.35
N ILE A 35 3.08 6.90 -21.39
CA ILE A 35 2.82 7.26 -20.00
C ILE A 35 2.39 8.72 -19.81
N ASP A 36 2.77 9.59 -20.74
CA ASP A 36 2.33 10.99 -20.82
C ASP A 36 0.83 11.14 -21.13
N GLN A 37 0.22 10.12 -21.72
CA GLN A 37 -1.21 10.07 -22.04
C GLN A 37 -2.07 9.55 -20.88
N LEU A 38 -1.47 9.21 -19.73
CA LEU A 38 -2.18 8.71 -18.55
C LEU A 38 -3.39 9.57 -18.15
N PRO A 39 -3.34 10.92 -18.13
CA PRO A 39 -4.53 11.73 -17.82
C PRO A 39 -5.70 11.48 -18.77
N SER A 40 -5.43 11.42 -20.07
CA SER A 40 -6.45 11.24 -21.10
C SER A 40 -7.08 9.85 -21.00
N VAL A 41 -6.26 8.81 -20.84
CA VAL A 41 -6.73 7.42 -20.68
C VAL A 41 -7.60 7.28 -19.43
N LEU A 42 -7.21 7.90 -18.32
CA LEU A 42 -8.03 7.87 -17.11
C LEU A 42 -9.34 8.65 -17.28
N ALA A 43 -9.32 9.78 -17.97
CA ALA A 43 -10.53 10.57 -18.25
C ALA A 43 -11.53 9.81 -19.13
N GLU A 44 -11.07 9.05 -20.13
CA GLU A 44 -11.92 8.19 -20.96
C GLU A 44 -12.62 7.09 -20.14
N LEU A 45 -11.98 6.63 -19.07
CA LEU A 45 -12.55 5.67 -18.12
C LEU A 45 -13.40 6.35 -17.03
N GLY A 46 -13.61 7.66 -17.11
CA GLY A 46 -14.41 8.44 -16.15
C GLY A 46 -13.67 8.80 -14.86
N PHE A 47 -12.35 8.69 -14.83
CA PHE A 47 -11.51 9.06 -13.69
C PHE A 47 -10.78 10.37 -13.92
N GLU A 48 -10.70 11.21 -12.89
CA GLU A 48 -9.85 12.40 -12.89
C GLU A 48 -8.58 12.12 -12.08
N VAL A 49 -7.42 12.26 -12.73
CA VAL A 49 -6.11 12.06 -12.09
C VAL A 49 -5.47 13.40 -11.72
N ARG A 50 -5.11 13.54 -10.45
CA ARG A 50 -4.38 14.70 -9.93
C ARG A 50 -2.91 14.36 -9.70
N LYS A 51 -2.06 15.40 -9.65
CA LYS A 51 -0.62 15.25 -9.39
C LYS A 51 -0.31 14.65 -8.00
N SER A 52 -1.21 14.84 -7.04
CA SER A 52 -1.14 14.28 -5.70
C SER A 52 -1.73 12.87 -5.56
N ASP A 53 -2.35 12.31 -6.60
CA ASP A 53 -2.90 10.95 -6.52
C ASP A 53 -1.79 9.90 -6.54
N ALA A 54 -2.04 8.76 -5.88
CA ALA A 54 -1.06 7.69 -5.82
C ALA A 54 -1.12 6.84 -7.09
N ILE A 55 0.01 6.73 -7.78
CA ILE A 55 0.14 5.94 -9.01
C ILE A 55 1.15 4.83 -8.76
N THR A 56 0.71 3.58 -8.88
CA THR A 56 1.56 2.41 -8.71
C THR A 56 1.76 1.75 -10.07
N LEU A 57 3.02 1.59 -10.47
CA LEU A 57 3.40 1.03 -11.77
C LEU A 57 4.01 -0.35 -11.58
N TYR A 58 3.72 -1.25 -12.52
CA TYR A 58 4.45 -2.52 -12.66
C TYR A 58 4.56 -2.90 -14.13
N CYS A 59 5.46 -3.83 -14.44
CA CYS A 59 5.53 -4.42 -15.78
C CYS A 59 5.90 -5.90 -15.70
N ARG A 60 6.51 -6.47 -16.75
CA ARG A 60 6.95 -7.88 -16.72
C ARG A 60 8.13 -8.10 -15.79
N SER A 61 9.17 -7.27 -15.87
CA SER A 61 10.47 -7.48 -15.21
C SER A 61 11.05 -6.21 -14.54
N GLY A 62 10.24 -5.18 -14.32
CA GLY A 62 10.63 -3.92 -13.66
C GLY A 62 11.21 -2.81 -14.56
N TRP A 63 11.87 -3.13 -15.67
CA TRP A 63 12.54 -2.07 -16.47
C TRP A 63 11.57 -1.02 -17.05
N ARG A 64 10.45 -1.45 -17.63
CA ARG A 64 9.47 -0.53 -18.25
C ARG A 64 8.75 0.34 -17.21
N SER A 65 8.45 -0.22 -16.04
CA SER A 65 7.81 0.51 -14.95
C SER A 65 8.76 1.54 -14.33
N ALA A 66 10.07 1.24 -14.27
CA ALA A 66 11.07 2.22 -13.87
C ALA A 66 11.17 3.40 -14.85
N VAL A 67 11.11 3.15 -16.18
CA VAL A 67 11.09 4.20 -17.20
C VAL A 67 9.82 5.04 -17.08
N ALA A 68 8.65 4.41 -16.98
CA ALA A 68 7.37 5.10 -16.80
C ALA A 68 7.34 5.94 -15.51
N LEU A 69 7.96 5.47 -14.42
CA LEU A 69 8.07 6.23 -13.17
C LEU A 69 8.84 7.54 -13.39
N GLN A 70 9.95 7.51 -14.12
CA GLN A 70 10.70 8.73 -14.43
C GLN A 70 9.86 9.68 -15.30
N GLY A 71 9.11 9.16 -16.28
CA GLY A 71 8.16 9.93 -17.07
C GLY A 71 7.13 10.66 -16.21
N LEU A 72 6.47 9.95 -15.28
CA LEU A 72 5.49 10.55 -14.37
C LEU A 72 6.12 11.60 -13.43
N LYS A 73 7.32 11.34 -12.91
CA LYS A 73 8.03 12.33 -12.07
C LYS A 73 8.35 13.61 -12.84
N ASN A 74 8.80 13.49 -14.08
CA ASN A 74 9.08 14.64 -14.95
C ASN A 74 7.79 15.43 -15.28
N LEU A 75 6.64 14.77 -15.31
CA LEU A 75 5.33 15.39 -15.46
C LEU A 75 4.75 15.95 -14.15
N GLY A 76 5.49 15.88 -13.04
CA GLY A 76 5.10 16.46 -11.75
C GLY A 76 4.18 15.61 -10.89
N TYR A 77 4.06 14.30 -11.15
CA TYR A 77 3.32 13.41 -10.25
C TYR A 77 4.13 13.13 -8.98
N GLU A 78 3.55 13.46 -7.83
CA GLU A 78 4.23 13.47 -6.54
C GLU A 78 4.28 12.07 -5.90
N ASN A 79 3.22 11.28 -6.10
CA ASN A 79 3.00 10.00 -5.41
C ASN A 79 3.05 8.82 -6.37
N ALA A 80 3.96 8.86 -7.36
CA ALA A 80 4.22 7.75 -8.26
C ALA A 80 5.27 6.79 -7.68
N ARG A 81 5.05 5.48 -7.80
CA ARG A 81 5.99 4.43 -7.39
C ARG A 81 6.02 3.27 -8.38
N ASP A 82 7.15 2.58 -8.43
CA ASP A 82 7.35 1.32 -9.16
C ASP A 82 7.43 0.17 -8.16
N ILE A 83 6.69 -0.91 -8.42
CA ILE A 83 6.69 -2.14 -7.61
C ILE A 83 7.29 -3.35 -8.33
N GLY A 84 7.98 -3.12 -9.46
CA GLY A 84 8.83 -4.10 -10.13
C GLY A 84 8.12 -4.92 -11.21
N GLY A 85 8.57 -6.17 -11.35
CA GLY A 85 7.98 -7.15 -12.27
C GLY A 85 6.62 -7.67 -11.81
N LEU A 86 5.95 -8.47 -12.65
CA LEU A 86 4.58 -8.92 -12.42
C LEU A 86 4.46 -9.74 -11.12
N GLU A 87 5.42 -10.63 -10.88
CA GLU A 87 5.44 -11.49 -9.69
C GLU A 87 5.76 -10.72 -8.41
N GLU A 88 6.72 -9.79 -8.47
CA GLU A 88 7.04 -8.89 -7.36
C GLU A 88 5.84 -8.01 -7.02
N ALA A 89 5.21 -7.43 -8.04
CA ALA A 89 4.02 -6.60 -7.89
C ALA A 89 2.87 -7.38 -7.24
N ARG A 90 2.65 -8.63 -7.66
CA ARG A 90 1.67 -9.53 -7.02
C ARG A 90 1.97 -9.73 -5.53
N ALA A 91 3.23 -9.98 -5.17
CA ALA A 91 3.65 -10.17 -3.79
C ALA A 91 3.47 -8.90 -2.94
N VAL A 92 3.83 -7.74 -3.50
CA VAL A 92 3.65 -6.43 -2.86
C VAL A 92 2.18 -6.14 -2.59
N LEU A 93 1.31 -6.28 -3.60
CA LEU A 93 -0.12 -6.01 -3.43
C LEU A 93 -0.75 -6.95 -2.42
N LYS A 94 -0.44 -8.25 -2.44
CA LYS A 94 -0.94 -9.21 -1.45
C LYS A 94 -0.54 -8.82 -0.03
N ARG A 95 0.69 -8.33 0.17
CA ARG A 95 1.16 -7.83 1.47
C ARG A 95 0.43 -6.57 1.89
N GLU A 96 0.25 -5.62 0.98
CA GLU A 96 -0.46 -4.37 1.23
C GLU A 96 -1.94 -4.60 1.57
N GLU A 97 -2.60 -5.52 0.86
CA GLU A 97 -3.97 -5.97 1.15
C GLU A 97 -4.05 -6.60 2.54
N ALA A 98 -3.13 -7.51 2.89
CA ALA A 98 -3.07 -8.11 4.22
C ALA A 98 -2.86 -7.05 5.32
N MET A 99 -2.02 -6.04 5.07
CA MET A 99 -1.81 -4.92 5.99
C MET A 99 -3.02 -4.00 6.11
N ARG A 100 -3.82 -3.84 5.05
CA ARG A 100 -5.10 -3.10 5.08
C ARG A 100 -6.22 -3.88 5.77
N GLY A 101 -6.20 -5.21 5.65
CA GLY A 101 -7.13 -6.13 6.32
C GLY A 101 -6.78 -6.44 7.77
N LEU A 102 -5.56 -6.11 8.22
CA LEU A 102 -5.29 -6.01 9.65
C LEU A 102 -6.18 -4.90 10.23
N PRO A 103 -6.81 -5.11 11.39
CA PRO A 103 -7.48 -4.01 12.06
C PRO A 103 -6.43 -2.93 12.28
N VAL A 104 -6.55 -1.82 11.53
CA VAL A 104 -6.01 -0.53 11.96
C VAL A 104 -6.54 -0.39 13.37
N ARG A 105 -5.66 -0.56 14.38
CA ARG A 105 -6.04 -0.41 15.77
C ARG A 105 -6.68 0.98 15.86
N LYS A 106 -8.01 1.05 15.86
CA LYS A 106 -8.74 2.18 16.45
C LYS A 106 -8.05 2.35 17.79
N GLU A 107 -7.45 3.51 18.00
CA GLU A 107 -6.63 3.89 19.16
C GLU A 107 -6.91 2.95 20.34
N GLN A 108 -6.09 1.90 20.47
CA GLN A 108 -6.16 1.09 21.68
C GLN A 108 -5.58 1.99 22.74
N LYS A 109 -6.47 2.61 23.52
CA LYS A 109 -6.12 3.27 24.77
C LYS A 109 -5.59 2.15 25.67
N VAL A 110 -4.28 1.92 25.62
CA VAL A 110 -3.62 0.93 26.44
C VAL A 110 -3.67 1.46 27.86
N GLU A 111 -4.59 0.95 28.67
CA GLU A 111 -4.62 1.26 30.08
C GLU A 111 -3.42 0.57 30.74
N MET A 112 -2.46 1.39 31.16
CA MET A 112 -1.28 0.97 31.89
C MET A 112 -1.57 1.12 33.39
N GLU A 113 -1.21 0.13 34.19
CA GLU A 113 -1.18 0.22 35.64
C GLU A 113 0.27 0.26 36.11
N VAL A 114 0.53 1.03 37.17
CA VAL A 114 1.81 1.02 37.86
C VAL A 114 1.75 -0.14 38.86
N ILE A 115 2.66 -1.09 38.72
CA ILE A 115 2.88 -2.15 39.69
C ILE A 115 4.18 -1.88 40.44
N GLU A 116 4.24 -2.26 41.71
CA GLU A 116 5.43 -2.11 42.54
C GLU A 116 5.91 -3.49 42.94
N ASN A 117 7.19 -3.78 42.70
CA ASN A 117 7.82 -5.03 43.10
C ASN A 117 9.24 -4.74 43.60
N ASP A 118 9.61 -5.28 44.75
CA ASP A 118 10.92 -5.04 45.41
C ASP A 118 11.29 -3.55 45.52
N GLY A 119 10.31 -2.70 45.83
CA GLY A 119 10.48 -1.23 45.94
C GLY A 119 10.71 -0.50 44.62
N LYS A 120 10.56 -1.18 43.47
CA LYS A 120 10.66 -0.61 42.13
C LYS A 120 9.30 -0.57 41.44
N LYS A 121 8.98 0.58 40.84
CA LYS A 121 7.73 0.78 40.09
C LYS A 121 7.92 0.44 38.61
N TYR A 122 7.00 -0.34 38.07
CA TYR A 122 6.96 -0.76 36.67
C TYR A 122 5.60 -0.45 36.07
N LEU A 123 5.59 -0.13 34.78
CA LEU A 123 4.36 0.06 34.04
C LEU A 123 4.00 -1.25 33.32
N ARG A 124 2.80 -1.76 33.56
CA ARG A 124 2.31 -2.98 32.93
C ARG A 124 0.96 -2.73 32.27
N GLU A 125 0.74 -3.36 31.13
CA GLU A 125 -0.55 -3.32 30.45
C GLU A 125 -1.59 -4.14 31.23
N LYS A 126 -2.76 -3.55 31.52
CA LYS A 126 -3.85 -4.21 32.26
C LYS A 126 -4.37 -5.46 31.55
N SER A 127 -4.36 -5.49 30.22
CA SER A 127 -4.79 -6.67 29.43
C SER A 127 -3.88 -7.87 29.70
N LEU A 128 -2.58 -7.64 29.90
CA LEU A 128 -1.58 -8.66 30.23
C LEU A 128 -1.77 -9.20 31.66
N LYS A 129 -2.29 -8.40 32.59
CA LYS A 129 -2.63 -8.87 33.94
C LYS A 129 -3.79 -9.86 33.89
N LYS A 130 -4.87 -9.51 33.20
CA LYS A 130 -6.05 -10.37 33.06
C LYS A 130 -5.71 -11.76 32.50
N LEU A 131 -4.82 -11.82 31.50
CA LEU A 131 -4.37 -13.09 30.93
C LEU A 131 -3.58 -13.95 31.92
N LEU A 132 -2.71 -13.33 32.72
CA LEU A 132 -1.89 -14.03 33.72
C LEU A 132 -2.70 -14.47 34.93
N ASP A 133 -3.71 -13.69 35.33
CA ASP A 133 -4.64 -14.08 36.39
C ASP A 133 -5.47 -15.29 35.96
N SER A 134 -6.00 -15.31 34.73
CA SER A 134 -6.70 -16.48 34.17
C SER A 134 -5.81 -17.72 34.02
N LEU A 135 -4.49 -17.55 33.82
CA LEU A 135 -3.56 -18.68 33.75
C LEU A 135 -3.28 -19.28 35.14
N LYS A 136 -3.31 -18.46 36.19
CA LYS A 136 -3.13 -18.90 37.59
C LYS A 136 -4.35 -19.58 38.17
N GLU A 137 -5.55 -19.31 37.65
CA GLU A 137 -6.79 -19.99 38.05
C GLU A 137 -6.94 -21.41 37.45
N LEU A 138 -5.98 -21.85 36.62
CA LEU A 138 -5.93 -23.18 36.01
C LEU A 138 -4.95 -24.15 36.73
N GLU A 139 -4.33 -23.71 37.83
CA GLU A 139 -3.56 -24.53 38.77
C GLU A 139 -4.32 -24.70 40.10
#